data_AF-A0A2D7X3C8-F1
#
_entry.id   AF-A0A2D7X3C8-F1
#
_cell.length_a   1.000
_cell.length_b   1.000
_cell.length_c   1.000
_cell.angle_alpha   90.00
_cell.angle_beta   90.00
_cell.angle_gamma   90.00
#
_symmetry.space_group_name_H-M   'P 1'
#
loop_
_entity.id
_entity.type
_entity.pdbx_description
1 polymer ?
#
loop_
_entity_poly.entity_id
_entity_poly.type
_entity_poly.pdbx_seq_one_letter_code
_entity_poly.pdbx_strand_id
1 'polypeptide(L)'
;MVTMFIPLMKDLNLSWSEIKATPRVELMGLAQALSEYNVLHSFDGYDAKDIDSMAKDKPKVRGKYNEYLKKRRQYGIERGAKSLFEAVQ
;
A
#
# COMPACT_ATOMS: atom_id res chain seq x y z
N MET A 1 -8.33 16.27 12.95
CA MET A 1 -8.66 16.65 11.55
C MET A 1 -7.45 17.10 10.73
N VAL A 2 -6.46 17.78 11.32
CA VAL A 2 -5.23 18.21 10.60
C VAL A 2 -4.38 17.04 10.09
N THR A 3 -4.39 15.89 10.77
CA THR A 3 -3.59 14.71 10.42
C THR A 3 -3.97 14.03 9.10
N MET A 4 -5.15 14.29 8.55
CA MET A 4 -5.61 13.68 7.30
C MET A 4 -5.05 14.37 6.05
N PHE A 5 -4.77 15.68 6.13
CA PHE A 5 -4.37 16.47 4.97
C PHE A 5 -2.86 16.39 4.69
N ILE A 6 -2.05 16.09 5.72
CA ILE A 6 -0.59 15.97 5.60
C ILE A 6 -0.18 14.93 4.55
N PRO A 7 -0.66 13.66 4.59
CA PRO A 7 -0.29 12.67 3.58
C PRO A 7 -0.83 13.04 2.19
N LEU A 8 -1.99 13.68 2.10
CA LEU A 8 -2.56 14.12 0.81
C LEU A 8 -1.70 15.21 0.13
N MET A 9 -1.18 16.16 0.91
CA MET A 9 -0.29 17.19 0.37
C MET A 9 1.10 16.63 0.05
N LYS A 10 1.64 15.74 0.90
CA LYS A 10 3.01 15.23 0.75
C LYS A 10 3.15 14.17 -0.33
N ASP A 11 2.23 13.20 -0.36
CA ASP A 11 2.39 12.00 -1.17
C ASP A 11 1.56 12.08 -2.47
N LEU A 12 0.48 12.87 -2.48
CA LEU A 12 -0.35 13.11 -3.68
C LEU A 12 -0.15 14.51 -4.29
N ASN A 13 0.70 15.35 -3.72
CA ASN A 13 0.97 16.72 -4.17
C ASN A 13 -0.29 17.60 -4.32
N LEU A 14 -1.35 17.32 -3.57
CA LEU A 14 -2.56 18.14 -3.59
C LEU A 14 -2.29 19.50 -2.95
N SER A 15 -2.70 20.57 -3.63
CA SER A 15 -2.64 21.93 -3.10
C SER A 15 -3.72 22.15 -2.03
N TRP A 16 -3.50 23.13 -1.16
CA TRP A 16 -4.49 23.51 -0.14
C TRP A 16 -5.81 24.00 -0.74
N SER A 17 -5.78 24.59 -1.95
CA SER A 17 -6.97 24.97 -2.70
C SER A 17 -7.79 23.76 -3.14
N GLU A 18 -7.14 22.72 -3.66
CA GLU A 18 -7.81 21.50 -4.11
C GLU A 18 -8.44 20.76 -2.93
N ILE A 19 -7.71 20.62 -1.82
CA ILE A 19 -8.22 20.00 -0.59
C ILE A 19 -9.48 20.72 -0.08
N LYS A 20 -9.54 22.05 -0.19
CA LYS A 20 -10.73 22.81 0.23
C LYS A 20 -11.88 22.72 -0.76
N ALA A 21 -11.60 22.45 -2.03
CA ALA A 21 -12.61 22.28 -3.08
C ALA A 21 -13.20 20.86 -3.10
N THR A 22 -12.45 19.86 -2.65
CA THR A 22 -12.88 18.46 -2.65
C THR A 22 -13.79 18.11 -1.46
N PRO A 23 -14.89 17.38 -1.67
CA PRO A 23 -15.72 16.87 -0.60
C PRO A 23 -14.94 15.98 0.38
N ARG A 24 -15.29 16.07 1.68
CA ARG A 24 -14.61 15.32 2.74
C ARG A 24 -14.62 13.81 2.52
N VAL A 25 -15.70 13.27 1.98
CA VAL A 25 -15.83 11.82 1.72
C VAL A 25 -14.79 11.35 0.70
N GLU A 26 -14.54 12.15 -0.34
CA GLU A 26 -13.54 11.84 -1.37
C GLU A 26 -12.13 11.93 -0.80
N LEU A 27 -11.83 12.96 0.01
CA LEU A 27 -10.52 13.08 0.68
C LEU A 27 -10.25 11.90 1.63
N MET A 28 -11.28 11.41 2.32
CA MET A 28 -11.17 10.20 3.14
C MET A 28 -10.89 8.97 2.29
N GLY A 29 -11.57 8.83 1.15
CA GLY A 29 -11.33 7.76 0.19
C GLY A 29 -9.89 7.79 -0.36
N LEU A 30 -9.40 8.98 -0.72
CA LEU A 30 -8.02 9.17 -1.20
C LEU A 30 -6.99 8.84 -0.12
N ALA A 31 -7.20 9.30 1.11
CA ALA A 31 -6.31 9.00 2.23
C ALA A 31 -6.27 7.49 2.53
N GLN A 32 -7.43 6.83 2.45
CA GLN A 32 -7.53 5.38 2.64
C GLN A 32 -6.85 4.62 1.50
N ALA A 33 -7.12 4.99 0.24
CA ALA A 33 -6.49 4.39 -0.92
C ALA A 33 -4.96 4.54 -0.90
N LEU A 34 -4.46 5.73 -0.56
CA LEU A 34 -3.02 5.98 -0.39
C LEU A 34 -2.42 5.10 0.71
N SER A 35 -3.12 4.93 1.84
CA SER A 35 -2.67 4.03 2.91
C SER A 35 -2.59 2.59 2.45
N GLU A 36 -3.55 2.12 1.64
CA GLU A 36 -3.54 0.77 1.10
C GLU A 36 -2.43 0.57 0.07
N TYR A 37 -2.23 1.55 -0.82
CA TYR A 37 -1.15 1.58 -1.79
C TYR A 37 0.22 1.49 -1.11
N ASN A 38 0.45 2.30 -0.08
CA ASN A 38 1.73 2.32 0.65
C ASN A 38 2.04 0.97 1.33
N VAL A 39 1.02 0.26 1.84
CA VAL A 39 1.22 -1.08 2.40
C VAL A 39 1.51 -2.08 1.30
N LEU A 40 0.79 -2.01 0.19
CA LEU A 40 0.95 -2.94 -0.92
C LEU A 40 2.33 -2.83 -1.58
N HIS A 41 2.88 -1.62 -1.66
CA HIS A 41 4.18 -1.35 -2.29
C HIS A 41 5.33 -1.22 -1.27
N SER A 42 5.07 -1.52 0.01
CA SER A 42 6.07 -1.36 1.08
C SER A 42 7.32 -2.25 0.94
N PHE A 43 7.22 -3.34 0.17
CA PHE A 43 8.30 -4.30 -0.07
C PHE A 43 8.64 -4.44 -1.56
N ASP A 44 8.29 -3.45 -2.38
CA ASP A 44 8.68 -3.46 -3.78
C ASP A 44 10.21 -3.38 -3.92
N GLY A 45 10.77 -4.26 -4.75
CA GLY A 45 12.21 -4.36 -4.98
C GLY A 45 13.00 -5.16 -3.94
N TYR A 46 12.34 -5.77 -2.94
CA TYR A 46 12.98 -6.67 -1.98
C TYR A 46 12.67 -8.14 -2.28
N ASP A 47 13.71 -8.98 -2.25
CA ASP A 47 13.53 -10.42 -2.32
C ASP A 47 13.24 -11.02 -0.93
N ALA A 48 12.69 -12.23 -0.90
CA ALA A 48 12.35 -12.91 0.35
C ALA A 48 13.55 -13.08 1.31
N LYS A 49 14.77 -13.19 0.77
CA LYS A 49 16.01 -13.27 1.56
C LYS A 49 16.38 -11.94 2.23
N ASP A 50 16.12 -10.83 1.55
CA ASP A 50 16.36 -9.48 2.09
C ASP A 50 15.38 -9.21 3.23
N ILE A 51 14.12 -9.63 3.05
CA ILE A 51 13.07 -9.49 4.08
C ILE A 51 13.41 -10.33 5.32
N ASP A 52 13.89 -11.57 5.16
CA ASP A 52 14.31 -12.40 6.30
C ASP A 52 15.50 -11.79 7.05
N SER A 53 16.46 -11.22 6.33
CA SER A 53 17.61 -10.54 6.93
C SER A 53 17.17 -9.28 7.68
N MET A 54 16.34 -8.44 7.05
CA MET A 54 15.75 -7.25 7.70
C MET A 54 14.90 -7.59 8.92
N ALA A 55 14.21 -8.74 8.89
CA ALA A 55 13.38 -9.20 10.00
C ALA A 55 14.19 -9.67 11.21
N LYS A 56 15.42 -10.16 11.00
CA LYS A 56 16.36 -10.50 12.08
C LYS A 56 16.86 -9.25 12.79
N ASP A 57 17.19 -8.21 12.03
CA ASP A 57 17.68 -6.94 12.58
C ASP A 57 16.54 -6.10 13.20
N LYS A 58 15.36 -6.12 12.57
CA LYS A 58 14.20 -5.31 12.97
C LYS A 58 12.95 -6.19 13.03
N PRO A 59 12.60 -6.76 14.21
CA PRO A 59 11.44 -7.64 14.35
C PRO A 59 10.11 -7.01 13.88
N LYS A 60 9.97 -5.68 13.94
CA LYS A 60 8.80 -4.94 13.44
C LYS A 60 8.53 -5.17 11.95
N VAL A 61 9.54 -5.52 11.17
CA VAL A 61 9.42 -5.81 9.73
C VAL A 61 8.56 -7.04 9.49
N ARG A 62 8.59 -8.05 10.38
CA ARG A 62 7.74 -9.24 10.27
C ARG A 62 6.25 -8.90 10.29
N GLY A 63 5.85 -7.99 11.19
CA GLY A 63 4.47 -7.51 11.28
C GLY A 63 4.03 -6.82 9.99
N LYS A 64 4.86 -5.91 9.48
CA LYS A 64 4.62 -5.20 8.21
C LYS A 64 4.54 -6.16 7.02
N TYR A 65 5.42 -7.16 6.99
CA TYR A 65 5.43 -8.16 5.92
C TYR A 65 4.15 -9.00 5.91
N ASN A 66 3.63 -9.37 7.09
CA ASN A 66 2.34 -10.05 7.19
C ASN A 66 1.17 -9.18 6.66
N GLU A 67 1.18 -7.88 6.95
CA GLU A 67 0.19 -6.94 6.43
C GLU A 67 0.27 -6.81 4.90
N TYR A 68 1.48 -6.71 4.36
CA TYR A 68 1.75 -6.72 2.92
C TYR A 68 1.22 -8.00 2.25
N LEU A 69 1.53 -9.19 2.79
CA LEU A 69 1.03 -10.46 2.26
C LEU A 69 -0.51 -10.54 2.29
N LYS A 70 -1.12 -10.06 3.38
CA LYS A 70 -2.59 -9.99 3.49
C LYS A 70 -3.18 -9.09 2.40
N LYS A 71 -2.58 -7.93 2.14
CA LYS A 71 -3.02 -7.02 1.06
C LYS A 71 -2.81 -7.62 -0.32
N ARG A 72 -1.67 -8.26 -0.60
CA ARG A 72 -1.43 -8.98 -1.85
C ARG A 72 -2.46 -10.08 -2.13
N ARG A 73 -2.85 -10.82 -1.09
CA ARG A 73 -3.91 -11.82 -1.18
C ARG A 73 -5.27 -11.17 -1.42
N GLN A 74 -5.58 -10.08 -0.73
CA GLN A 74 -6.84 -9.34 -0.87
C GLN A 74 -7.06 -8.86 -2.32
N TYR A 75 -6.02 -8.32 -2.97
CA TYR A 75 -6.11 -7.83 -4.36
C TYR A 75 -5.81 -8.91 -5.42
N GLY A 76 -5.60 -10.17 -5.03
CA GLY A 76 -5.42 -11.27 -5.98
C GLY A 76 -4.17 -11.20 -6.86
N ILE A 77 -3.17 -10.40 -6.48
CA ILE A 77 -1.90 -10.28 -7.23
C ILE A 77 -1.17 -11.63 -7.28
N GLU A 78 -1.35 -12.49 -6.28
CA GLU A 78 -0.85 -13.87 -6.31
C GLU A 78 -1.65 -14.80 -7.25
N ARG A 79 -2.93 -14.50 -7.54
CA ARG A 79 -3.79 -15.30 -8.43
C ARG A 79 -3.61 -14.98 -9.90
N GLY A 80 -3.24 -13.74 -10.26
CA GLY A 80 -3.08 -13.32 -11.66
C GLY A 80 -2.05 -14.16 -12.44
N ALA A 81 -0.98 -14.62 -11.77
CA ALA A 81 0.01 -15.48 -12.40
C ALA A 81 -0.50 -16.91 -12.68
N LYS A 82 -1.39 -17.44 -11.82
CA LYS A 82 -1.97 -18.78 -12.01
C LYS A 82 -3.13 -18.78 -13.00
N SER A 83 -4.01 -17.78 -12.95
CA SER A 83 -5.18 -17.72 -13.84
C SER A 83 -4.82 -17.45 -15.30
N LEU A 84 -3.73 -16.70 -15.57
CA LEU A 84 -3.25 -16.52 -16.95
C LEU A 84 -2.60 -17.79 -17.51
N PHE A 85 -1.89 -18.55 -16.68
CA PHE A 85 -1.32 -19.84 -17.10
C PHE A 85 -2.41 -20.90 -17.31
N GLU A 86 -3.41 -20.96 -16.43
CA GLU A 86 -4.57 -21.85 -16.55
C GLU A 86 -5.49 -21.49 -17.72
N ALA A 87 -5.53 -20.24 -18.16
CA ALA A 87 -6.32 -19.81 -19.31
C ALA A 87 -5.62 -20.01 -20.67
N VAL A 88 -4.32 -20.33 -20.67
CA VAL A 88 -3.49 -20.55 -21.87
C VAL A 88 -3.27 -22.05 -22.14
N GLN A 89 -3.70 -22.92 -21.23
CA GLN A 89 -3.60 -24.38 -21.33
C GLN A 89 -4.92 -25.00 -21.80
#